data_AF-A0A708AQE5-F1
#
_entry.id   AF-A0A708AQE5-F1
#
_cell.length_a   1.000
_cell.length_b   1.000
_cell.length_c   1.000
_cell.angle_alpha   90.00
_cell.angle_beta   90.00
_cell.angle_gamma   90.00
#
_symmetry.space_group_name_H-M   'P 1'
#
loop_
_entity.id
_entity.type
_entity.pdbx_description
1 polymer ?
#
loop_
_entity_poly.entity_id
_entity_poly.type
_entity_poly.pdbx_seq_one_letter_code
_entity_poly.pdbx_strand_id
1 'polypeptide(L)'
;MPDNTPTTHEENAARLSQAGKCLRDIEAGRFQCDEEKQQPTGELADEPATPEAVEQDTTEHHPDPQPLENEPPVSQTEAGYQKIRA
;
A
#
# COMPACT_ATOMS: atom_id res chain seq x y z
N MET A 1 1.81 -14.21 12.65
CA MET A 1 0.84 -13.21 13.14
C MET A 1 -0.45 -13.93 13.48
N PRO A 2 -1.17 -13.57 14.56
CA PRO A 2 -2.49 -14.14 14.80
C PRO A 2 -3.41 -13.79 13.64
N ASP A 3 -4.33 -14.70 13.30
CA ASP A 3 -5.37 -14.43 12.32
C ASP A 3 -6.51 -13.70 13.05
N ASN A 4 -6.65 -12.40 12.77
CA ASN A 4 -7.61 -11.52 13.44
C ASN A 4 -8.86 -11.27 12.57
N THR A 5 -9.16 -12.23 11.69
CA THR A 5 -10.38 -12.22 10.88
C THR A 5 -11.59 -12.46 11.79
N PRO A 6 -12.56 -11.52 11.88
CA PRO A 6 -13.75 -11.73 12.70
C PRO A 6 -14.55 -12.92 12.16
N THR A 7 -14.93 -13.83 13.03
CA THR A 7 -15.65 -15.07 12.66
C THR A 7 -17.16 -14.96 12.91
N THR A 8 -17.58 -13.94 13.67
CA THR A 8 -18.96 -13.68 14.04
C THR A 8 -19.38 -12.25 13.70
N HIS A 9 -20.70 -12.04 13.61
CA HIS A 9 -21.29 -10.71 13.42
C HIS A 9 -21.00 -9.77 14.61
N GLU A 10 -21.04 -10.31 15.82
CA GLU A 10 -20.80 -9.54 17.06
C GLU A 10 -19.37 -8.99 17.11
N GLU A 11 -18.37 -9.80 16.77
CA GLU A 11 -16.97 -9.36 16.65
C GLU A 11 -16.82 -8.26 15.61
N ASN A 12 -17.50 -8.38 14.47
CA ASN A 12 -17.47 -7.36 13.43
C ASN A 12 -18.09 -6.04 13.91
N ALA A 13 -19.25 -6.11 14.58
CA ALA A 13 -19.94 -4.94 15.13
C ALA A 13 -19.11 -4.25 16.23
N ALA A 14 -18.45 -5.02 17.09
CA ALA A 14 -17.54 -4.51 18.10
C ALA A 14 -16.34 -3.79 17.46
N ARG A 15 -15.74 -4.38 16.42
CA ARG A 15 -14.62 -3.78 15.67
C ARG A 15 -15.03 -2.46 15.00
N LEU A 16 -16.19 -2.42 14.34
CA LEU A 16 -16.69 -1.21 13.71
C LEU A 16 -16.94 -0.10 14.74
N SER A 17 -17.54 -0.45 15.87
CA SER A 17 -17.78 0.48 16.98
C SER A 17 -16.47 1.04 17.55
N GLN A 18 -15.47 0.18 17.73
CA GLN A 18 -14.13 0.57 18.19
C GLN A 18 -13.43 1.48 17.18
N ALA A 19 -13.46 1.14 15.89
CA ALA A 19 -12.88 1.97 14.83
C ALA A 19 -13.50 3.36 14.80
N GLY A 20 -14.83 3.46 14.93
CA GLY A 20 -15.53 4.74 15.03
C GLY A 20 -15.14 5.55 16.27
N LYS A 21 -14.89 4.90 17.41
CA LYS A 21 -14.34 5.58 18.60
C LYS A 21 -12.93 6.12 18.34
N CYS A 22 -12.05 5.31 17.78
CA CYS A 22 -10.68 5.71 17.46
C CYS A 22 -10.66 6.96 16.55
N LEU A 23 -11.51 6.99 15.51
CA LEU A 23 -11.59 8.16 14.62
C LEU A 23 -11.98 9.45 15.36
N ARG A 24 -12.95 9.39 16.28
CA ARG A 24 -13.35 10.54 17.10
C ARG A 24 -12.27 10.97 18.08
N ASP A 25 -11.51 10.03 18.63
CA ASP A 25 -10.40 10.35 19.52
C ASP A 25 -9.22 10.96 18.76
N ILE A 26 -8.98 10.55 17.51
CA ILE A 26 -8.00 11.21 16.62
C ILE A 26 -8.44 12.65 16.34
N GLU A 27 -9.69 12.85 15.92
CA GLU A 27 -10.24 14.18 15.65
C GLU A 27 -10.14 15.11 16.87
N ALA A 28 -10.37 14.56 18.07
CA ALA A 28 -10.29 15.32 19.31
C ALA A 28 -8.86 15.42 19.91
N GLY A 29 -7.83 14.93 19.21
CA GLY A 29 -6.44 14.97 19.68
C GLY A 29 -6.15 14.13 20.94
N ARG A 30 -7.00 13.14 21.24
CA ARG A 30 -6.86 12.23 22.39
C ARG A 30 -6.40 10.83 21.99
N PHE A 31 -6.14 10.60 20.71
CA PHE A 31 -5.64 9.32 20.24
C PHE A 31 -4.21 9.11 20.74
N GLN A 32 -4.03 8.11 21.60
CA GLN A 32 -2.72 7.74 22.10
C GLN A 32 -2.11 6.71 21.14
N CYS A 33 -1.18 7.17 20.29
CA CYS A 33 -0.29 6.29 19.57
C CYS A 33 0.82 5.82 20.52
N ASP A 34 0.92 4.52 20.79
CA ASP A 34 2.08 3.96 21.49
C ASP A 34 3.37 4.05 20.64
N GLU A 35 3.27 4.39 19.35
CA GLU A 35 4.42 4.66 18.46
C GLU A 35 5.19 5.94 18.87
N GLU A 36 4.54 6.92 19.49
CA GLU A 36 5.22 8.13 19.99
C GLU A 36 6.08 7.86 21.23
N LYS A 37 5.98 6.67 21.84
CA LYS A 37 6.65 6.39 23.12
C LYS A 37 8.15 6.17 23.04
N GLN A 38 8.78 6.20 21.88
CA GLN A 38 10.24 6.29 21.76
C GLN A 38 10.58 6.47 20.28
N GLN A 39 10.65 7.71 19.82
CA GLN A 39 11.78 8.02 18.94
C GLN A 39 13.02 7.68 19.79
N PRO A 40 13.80 6.65 19.47
CA PRO A 40 15.09 6.54 20.13
C PRO A 40 15.79 7.86 19.82
N THR A 41 16.17 8.60 20.86
CA THR A 41 17.27 9.57 20.77
C THR A 41 18.56 8.78 20.55
N GLY A 42 18.56 7.93 19.52
CA GLY A 42 19.68 7.14 19.08
C GLY A 42 20.55 8.11 18.32
N GLU A 43 21.51 8.67 19.04
CA GLU A 43 22.79 9.18 18.57
C GLU A 43 22.91 9.06 17.05
N LEU A 44 22.47 10.11 16.35
CA LEU A 44 22.82 10.28 14.95
C LEU A 44 24.34 10.39 14.98
N ALA A 45 25.03 9.29 14.68
CA ALA A 45 26.46 9.34 14.52
C ALA A 45 26.74 10.41 13.47
N ASP A 46 27.47 11.46 13.85
CA ASP A 46 28.13 12.37 12.93
C ASP A 46 29.22 11.57 12.20
N GLU A 47 28.82 10.57 11.41
CA GLU A 47 29.74 9.95 10.47
C GLU A 47 30.03 11.02 9.40
N PRO A 48 31.29 11.41 9.20
CA PRO A 48 31.61 12.37 8.16
C PRO A 48 31.19 11.78 6.81
N ALA A 49 30.40 12.54 6.06
CA ALA A 49 30.00 12.14 4.71
C ALA A 49 31.26 11.84 3.88
N THR A 50 31.45 10.56 3.56
CA THR A 50 32.44 10.17 2.56
C THR A 50 32.01 10.79 1.24
N PRO A 51 32.89 11.55 0.55
CA PRO A 51 32.53 12.13 -0.73
C PRO A 51 32.23 11.00 -1.71
N GLU A 52 31.04 11.04 -2.30
CA GLU A 52 30.59 10.10 -3.30
C GLU A 52 31.52 10.20 -4.52
N ALA A 53 32.19 9.10 -4.85
CA ALA A 53 32.97 9.01 -6.08
C ALA A 53 31.98 8.97 -7.25
N VAL A 54 31.90 10.05 -8.02
CA VAL A 54 31.14 10.07 -9.26
C VAL A 54 31.80 9.10 -10.25
N GLU A 55 31.19 7.95 -10.45
CA GLU A 55 31.56 7.08 -11.56
C GLU A 55 31.28 7.82 -12.86
N GLN A 56 32.26 7.80 -13.77
CA GLN A 56 32.09 8.42 -15.07
C GLN A 56 30.98 7.70 -15.83
N ASP A 57 30.03 8.48 -16.35
CA ASP A 57 28.94 8.02 -17.20
C ASP A 57 29.53 7.39 -18.47
N THR A 58 29.67 6.06 -18.46
CA THR A 58 29.95 5.33 -19.69
C THR A 58 28.62 5.21 -20.42
N THR A 59 28.32 6.17 -21.30
CA THR A 59 27.17 6.12 -22.20
C THR A 59 27.34 4.95 -23.18
N GLU A 60 26.98 3.74 -22.77
CA GLU A 60 26.71 2.66 -23.71
C GLU A 60 25.39 2.95 -24.42
N HIS A 61 25.48 3.37 -25.67
CA HIS A 61 24.32 3.54 -26.53
C HIS A 61 23.85 2.17 -27.03
N HIS A 62 22.87 1.58 -26.33
CA HIS A 62 22.12 0.45 -26.89
C HIS A 62 21.16 0.94 -27.97
N PRO A 63 21.06 0.25 -29.13
CA PRO A 63 20.05 0.57 -30.13
C PRO A 63 18.65 0.29 -29.58
N ASP A 64 17.67 1.11 -30.01
CA ASP A 64 16.27 1.01 -29.61
C ASP A 64 15.64 -0.31 -30.13
N PRO A 65 15.15 -1.21 -29.26
CA PRO A 65 14.48 -2.42 -29.71
C PRO A 65 13.11 -2.07 -30.32
N GLN A 66 12.94 -2.47 -31.57
CA GLN A 66 11.73 -2.25 -32.37
C GLN A 66 10.53 -2.94 -31.70
N PRO A 67 9.34 -2.31 -31.63
CA PRO A 67 8.18 -2.93 -31.02
C PRO A 67 7.76 -4.17 -31.82
N LEU A 68 7.70 -5.30 -31.14
CA LEU A 68 7.19 -6.54 -31.72
C LEU A 68 5.66 -6.42 -31.81
N GLU A 69 5.16 -6.08 -32.99
CA GLU A 69 3.73 -5.99 -33.30
C GLU A 69 3.02 -7.31 -32.99
N ASN A 70 2.36 -7.43 -31.83
CA ASN A 70 1.45 -8.55 -31.54
C ASN A 70 0.32 -8.12 -30.60
N GLU A 71 -0.91 -8.07 -31.12
CA GLU A 71 -2.01 -9.00 -30.79
C GLU A 71 -3.30 -8.50 -31.50
N PRO A 72 -4.10 -9.39 -32.12
CA PRO A 72 -5.39 -9.01 -32.67
C PRO A 72 -6.38 -8.62 -31.55
N PRO A 73 -7.32 -7.69 -31.81
CA PRO A 73 -8.27 -7.24 -30.80
C PRO A 73 -9.16 -8.41 -30.33
N VAL A 74 -9.24 -8.59 -29.01
CA VAL A 74 -10.14 -9.56 -28.38
C VAL A 74 -11.59 -9.14 -28.62
N SER A 75 -12.35 -9.93 -29.37
CA SER A 75 -13.78 -9.73 -29.57
C SER A 75 -14.54 -9.89 -28.24
N GLN A 76 -15.11 -8.79 -27.73
CA GLN A 76 -16.07 -8.83 -26.64
C GLN A 76 -17.43 -9.28 -27.19
N THR A 77 -17.90 -10.48 -26.81
CA THR A 77 -19.32 -10.82 -26.92
C THR A 77 -19.86 -11.18 -25.55
N GLU A 78 -20.44 -10.16 -24.94
CA GLU A 78 -21.34 -10.22 -23.80
C GLU A 78 -22.55 -11.11 -24.13
N ALA A 79 -22.69 -12.22 -23.39
CA ALA A 79 -23.93 -12.99 -23.33
C ALA A 79 -24.32 -13.16 -21.87
N GLY A 80 -24.67 -12.05 -21.22
CA GLY A 80 -25.10 -12.01 -19.82
C GLY A 80 -26.63 -11.98 -19.67
N TYR A 81 -27.17 -13.06 -19.11
CA TYR A 81 -28.46 -13.15 -18.38
C TYR A 81 -29.77 -12.96 -19.16
N GLN A 82 -30.37 -14.09 -19.58
CA GLN A 82 -31.80 -14.17 -19.90
C GLN A 82 -32.62 -14.07 -18.60
N LYS A 83 -33.46 -13.05 -18.50
CA LYS A 83 -34.35 -12.79 -17.35
C LYS A 83 -35.51 -13.80 -17.36
N ILE A 84 -35.62 -14.64 -16.33
CA ILE A 84 -36.78 -15.53 -16.14
C ILE A 84 -37.97 -14.65 -15.72
N ARG A 85 -39.05 -14.66 -16.50
CA ARG A 85 -40.32 -13.99 -16.15
C ARG A 85 -41.18 -14.96 -15.35
N ALA A 86 -41.73 -14.50 -14.23
CA ALA A 86 -42.67 -15.24 -13.37
C ALA A 86 -44.05 -15.38 -14.04
#